data_AF-A0A2A5QY78-F1
#
_entry.id   AF-A0A2A5QY78-F1
#
_cell.length_a   1.000
_cell.length_b   1.000
_cell.length_c   1.000
_cell.angle_alpha   90.00
_cell.angle_beta   90.00
_cell.angle_gamma   90.00
#
_symmetry.space_group_name_H-M   'P 1'
#
loop_
_entity.id
_entity.type
_entity.pdbx_description
1 polymer ?
#
loop_
_entity_poly.entity_id
_entity_poly.type
_entity_poly.pdbx_seq_one_letter_code
_entity_poly.pdbx_strand_id
1 'polypeptide(L)'
;MGRARLFVVVALVVCSGCALPGNPDGFDTDRELGYVGEYAHDDVFAFDTSGDLSAEQLEAVMYRSMARIEVVRGLKYERDVELEVTTRSEYRDRRTSGTENASAFSNEVWRAAFLVDGDTDVNRAFDDLYGDSVQGYYVNDRIVIVVDETDEISIDRRTLVHELTHALQDQHFGIARESETIDGLRAENGLLEGEAAYVPRQYDRRCGAEWQCLPTTQGATASGEAITQRPFNDGLFLSIYAPYAEGPGFVADRFERGGWAAVDRAHADPPRSTAQLLHPERYPDADPVAVDIADRSSDDWRPITESVADGDGEPRTETIGEATLFATLWANGVVERPLTEGATDGSRYNYSSPATEGWAGDSLRVYRNGDETNRTAHVWRLAWERPADATAFADAYRRLLSNKGAEPVESAGDGVYRIPDGEPFTGAYRVTVAGDTVEIVGAPTVDELADVHATTPSPSLEPAPVREPAATVSTLPTDSPAASRSSADG
;
A
#
# COMPACT_ATOMS: atom_id res chain seq x y z
N MET A 1 -17.20 16.21 -2.13
CA MET A 1 -16.96 16.30 -0.66
C MET A 1 -16.21 15.04 -0.29
N GLY A 2 -14.87 15.15 -0.22
CA GLY A 2 -13.97 14.00 -0.11
C GLY A 2 -14.23 13.20 1.15
N ARG A 3 -14.42 11.89 0.98
CA ARG A 3 -14.59 10.94 2.07
C ARG A 3 -13.20 10.59 2.60
N ALA A 4 -12.76 11.31 3.63
CA ALA A 4 -11.73 10.80 4.52
C ALA A 4 -12.27 9.51 5.20
N ARG A 5 -11.73 8.36 4.82
CA ARG A 5 -11.90 7.04 5.46
C ARG A 5 -10.57 6.32 5.26
N LEU A 6 -9.87 5.77 6.24
CA LEU A 6 -10.11 5.51 7.65
C LEU A 6 -8.73 5.74 8.29
N PHE A 7 -8.51 6.89 8.92
CA PHE A 7 -7.42 6.98 9.88
C PHE A 7 -7.75 6.00 10.99
N VAL A 8 -6.83 5.12 11.35
CA VAL A 8 -6.82 4.54 12.69
C VAL A 8 -6.66 5.73 13.64
N VAL A 9 -7.78 6.31 14.07
CA VAL A 9 -7.80 7.27 15.16
C VAL A 9 -7.55 6.43 16.40
N VAL A 10 -6.27 6.29 16.75
CA VAL A 10 -5.86 5.90 18.10
C VAL A 10 -6.45 6.96 19.03
N ALA A 11 -7.55 6.60 19.68
CA ALA A 11 -8.15 7.42 20.72
C ALA A 11 -7.14 7.52 21.88
N LEU A 12 -6.51 8.69 22.01
CA LEU A 12 -5.58 9.05 23.07
C LEU A 12 -6.29 8.98 24.43
N VAL A 13 -5.98 7.93 25.19
CA VAL A 13 -6.03 8.00 26.65
C VAL A 13 -4.59 8.19 27.09
N VAL A 14 -4.30 9.35 27.69
CA VAL A 14 -3.04 9.61 28.38
C VAL A 14 -2.95 8.62 29.56
N CYS A 15 -2.28 7.50 29.33
CA CYS A 15 -1.90 6.55 30.35
C CYS A 15 -0.40 6.72 30.63
N SER A 16 -0.06 6.61 31.91
CA SER A 16 1.22 6.77 32.63
C SER A 16 2.53 6.26 32.01
N GLY A 17 2.78 6.48 30.72
CA GLY A 17 4.09 6.36 30.08
C GLY A 17 4.89 7.66 30.24
N CYS A 18 6.22 7.58 30.14
CA CYS A 18 7.07 8.76 30.09
C CYS A 18 6.84 9.51 28.77
N ALA A 19 5.85 10.40 28.74
CA ALA A 19 5.68 11.34 27.63
C ALA A 19 6.63 12.52 27.83
N LEU A 20 7.53 12.75 26.87
CA LEU A 20 8.30 13.99 26.82
C LEU A 20 7.45 15.04 26.09
N PRO A 21 7.04 16.13 26.76
CA PRO A 21 6.19 17.14 26.15
C PRO A 21 6.95 17.86 25.02
N GLY A 22 6.37 17.88 23.82
CA GLY A 22 6.94 18.63 22.71
C GLY A 22 6.87 20.15 22.93
N ASN A 23 7.81 20.92 22.38
CA ASN A 23 7.76 22.38 22.37
C ASN A 23 6.83 22.89 21.23
N PRO A 24 5.65 23.46 21.53
CA PRO A 24 4.68 23.86 20.52
C PRO A 24 5.07 25.13 19.73
N ASP A 25 6.09 25.86 20.18
CA ASP A 25 6.50 27.14 19.57
C ASP A 25 7.36 26.97 18.30
N GLY A 26 7.64 25.72 17.89
CA GLY A 26 8.47 25.39 16.73
C GLY A 26 9.97 25.62 16.98
N PHE A 27 10.82 25.04 16.13
CA PHE A 27 12.25 25.33 16.15
C PHE A 27 12.56 26.56 15.29
N ASP A 28 13.54 27.36 15.71
CA ASP A 28 14.10 28.41 14.86
C ASP A 28 14.71 27.79 13.60
N THR A 29 14.21 28.15 12.42
CA THR A 29 14.70 27.59 11.15
C THR A 29 15.91 28.36 10.59
N ASP A 30 16.29 29.51 11.17
CA ASP A 30 17.51 30.26 10.79
C ASP A 30 18.79 29.65 11.40
N ARG A 31 18.67 28.70 12.32
CA ARG A 31 19.81 27.97 12.95
C ARG A 31 20.64 27.17 11.94
N GLU A 32 21.87 26.81 12.30
CA GLU A 32 22.69 25.93 11.44
C GLU A 32 22.14 24.49 11.44
N LEU A 33 22.36 23.74 10.35
CA LEU A 33 22.00 22.32 10.27
C LEU A 33 22.75 21.53 11.35
N GLY A 34 22.05 20.61 12.00
CA GLY A 34 22.63 19.76 13.03
C GLY A 34 22.73 20.41 14.41
N TYR A 35 21.94 21.44 14.65
CA TYR A 35 21.72 22.03 15.97
C TYR A 35 20.23 22.07 16.26
N VAL A 36 19.70 21.25 17.17
CA VAL A 36 18.27 21.18 17.50
C VAL A 36 18.11 21.42 19.01
N GLY A 37 17.35 22.46 19.38
CA GLY A 37 17.31 22.92 20.77
C GLY A 37 18.71 23.34 21.25
N GLU A 38 19.16 22.78 22.38
CA GLU A 38 20.52 22.97 22.90
C GLU A 38 21.53 21.91 22.43
N TYR A 39 21.10 20.97 21.58
CA TYR A 39 21.89 19.80 21.20
C TYR A 39 22.52 19.94 19.81
N ALA A 40 23.79 19.58 19.70
CA ALA A 40 24.54 19.52 18.44
C ALA A 40 24.72 18.07 17.96
N HIS A 41 24.90 17.90 16.65
CA HIS A 41 25.05 16.57 16.03
C HIS A 41 26.25 15.78 16.57
N ASP A 42 27.31 16.46 17.00
CA ASP A 42 28.60 15.90 17.46
C ASP A 42 28.71 15.85 18.98
N ASP A 43 27.62 16.20 19.69
CA ASP A 43 27.56 16.02 21.13
C ASP A 43 27.74 14.55 21.53
N VAL A 44 28.46 14.37 22.63
CA VAL A 44 28.69 13.08 23.28
C VAL A 44 27.76 12.90 24.48
N PHE A 45 27.36 11.66 24.76
CA PHE A 45 26.56 11.30 25.93
C PHE A 45 27.41 11.35 27.19
N ALA A 46 26.96 12.13 28.17
CA ALA A 46 27.57 12.20 29.50
C ALA A 46 27.19 11.01 30.41
N PHE A 47 26.45 10.04 29.86
CA PHE A 47 25.91 8.88 30.55
C PHE A 47 26.19 7.60 29.77
N ASP A 48 26.05 6.46 30.43
CA ASP A 48 26.18 5.15 29.81
C ASP A 48 24.96 4.86 28.93
N THR A 49 25.21 4.61 27.64
CA THR A 49 24.18 4.33 26.64
C THR A 49 23.83 2.85 26.53
N SER A 50 24.38 1.99 27.40
CA SER A 50 24.19 0.54 27.36
C SER A 50 23.12 -0.01 28.33
N GLY A 51 22.51 0.85 29.14
CA GLY A 51 21.44 0.49 30.07
C GLY A 51 20.20 1.37 29.94
N ASP A 52 19.27 1.21 30.89
CA ASP A 52 18.03 1.98 30.95
C ASP A 52 18.25 3.49 30.93
N LEU A 53 17.45 4.18 30.13
CA LEU A 53 17.52 5.63 29.95
C LEU A 53 16.43 6.34 30.77
N SER A 54 16.81 7.37 31.52
CA SER A 54 15.87 8.30 32.14
C SER A 54 15.17 9.17 31.07
N ALA A 55 14.08 9.84 31.44
CA ALA A 55 13.39 10.75 30.52
C ALA A 55 14.32 11.85 29.95
N GLU A 56 15.16 12.46 30.78
CA GLU A 56 16.15 13.46 30.35
C GLU A 56 17.22 12.86 29.42
N GLN A 57 17.63 11.61 29.66
CA GLN A 57 18.58 10.91 28.78
C GLN A 57 17.94 10.55 27.44
N LEU A 58 16.66 10.16 27.44
CA LEU A 58 15.87 9.90 26.24
C LEU A 58 15.67 11.16 25.40
N GLU A 59 15.39 12.31 26.03
CA GLU A 59 15.31 13.61 25.37
C GLU A 59 16.64 13.94 24.67
N ALA A 60 17.76 13.81 25.38
CA ALA A 60 19.08 14.05 24.81
C ALA A 60 19.39 13.10 23.63
N VAL A 61 18.99 11.82 23.72
CA VAL A 61 19.12 10.86 22.61
C VAL A 61 18.28 11.30 21.41
N MET A 62 17.04 11.69 21.63
CA MET A 62 16.09 12.08 20.59
C MET A 62 16.59 13.32 19.84
N TYR A 63 16.85 14.41 20.56
CA TYR A 63 17.28 15.67 19.97
C TYR A 63 18.63 15.57 19.25
N ARG A 64 19.58 14.80 19.77
CA ARG A 64 20.84 14.53 19.07
C ARG A 64 20.64 13.68 17.82
N SER A 65 19.70 12.74 17.87
CA SER A 65 19.34 11.94 16.68
C SER A 65 18.69 12.82 15.62
N MET A 66 17.80 13.73 16.00
CA MET A 66 17.24 14.76 15.11
C MET A 66 18.35 15.58 14.47
N ALA A 67 19.23 16.20 15.27
CA ALA A 67 20.37 16.97 14.77
C ALA A 67 21.24 16.20 13.77
N ARG A 68 21.54 14.93 14.05
CA ARG A 68 22.31 14.07 13.14
C ARG A 68 21.54 13.73 11.86
N ILE A 69 20.23 13.52 11.94
CA ILE A 69 19.38 13.34 10.76
C ILE A 69 19.42 14.60 9.89
N GLU A 70 19.40 15.80 10.47
CA GLU A 70 19.53 17.05 9.68
C GLU A 70 20.84 17.11 8.90
N VAL A 71 21.95 16.68 9.50
CA VAL A 71 23.25 16.58 8.82
C VAL A 71 23.21 15.55 7.70
N VAL A 72 22.55 14.41 7.93
CA VAL A 72 22.42 13.36 6.93
C VAL A 72 21.58 13.83 5.76
N ARG A 73 20.40 14.43 6.01
CA ARG A 73 19.40 14.79 5.00
C ARG A 73 19.55 16.18 4.40
N GLY A 74 20.17 17.11 5.11
CA GLY A 74 20.21 18.52 4.74
C GLY A 74 18.89 19.27 4.95
N LEU A 75 17.95 18.70 5.72
CA LEU A 75 16.66 19.30 6.06
C LEU A 75 16.57 19.53 7.57
N LYS A 76 15.90 20.61 7.98
CA LYS A 76 15.74 20.97 9.40
C LYS A 76 14.40 20.52 9.93
N TYR A 77 14.35 20.02 11.16
CA TYR A 77 13.07 19.91 11.87
C TYR A 77 12.52 21.32 12.13
N GLU A 78 11.27 21.55 11.73
CA GLU A 78 10.52 22.80 11.92
C GLU A 78 9.82 22.84 13.27
N ARG A 79 9.50 21.67 13.82
CA ARG A 79 8.78 21.51 15.08
C ARG A 79 9.18 20.24 15.81
N ASP A 80 8.90 20.23 17.11
CA ASP A 80 9.29 19.15 18.01
C ASP A 80 8.51 17.85 17.74
N VAL A 81 9.06 16.73 18.22
CA VAL A 81 8.50 15.39 18.05
C VAL A 81 8.31 14.77 19.43
N GLU A 82 7.08 14.36 19.73
CA GLU A 82 6.75 13.66 20.98
C GLU A 82 7.17 12.19 20.90
N LEU A 83 7.65 11.62 22.01
CA LEU A 83 7.96 10.19 22.12
C LEU A 83 7.08 9.54 23.20
N GLU A 84 6.36 8.49 22.80
CA GLU A 84 5.54 7.62 23.64
C GLU A 84 6.07 6.18 23.55
N VAL A 85 6.04 5.46 24.67
CA VAL A 85 6.35 4.02 24.73
C VAL A 85 5.10 3.30 25.24
N THR A 86 4.68 2.24 24.55
CA THR A 86 3.52 1.40 24.91
C THR A 86 3.90 -0.08 24.87
N THR A 87 3.21 -0.92 25.64
CA THR A 87 3.45 -2.36 25.61
C THR A 87 2.73 -3.03 24.43
N ARG A 88 3.22 -4.21 24.06
CA ARG A 88 2.62 -5.05 23.01
C ARG A 88 1.14 -5.36 23.29
N SER A 89 0.80 -5.71 24.52
CA SER A 89 -0.58 -6.03 24.93
C SER A 89 -1.49 -4.81 24.80
N GLU A 90 -1.07 -3.66 25.28
CA GLU A 90 -1.82 -2.41 25.15
C GLU A 90 -2.06 -2.03 23.67
N TYR A 91 -1.04 -2.17 22.83
CA TYR A 91 -1.14 -1.93 21.39
C TYR A 91 -2.15 -2.87 20.72
N ARG A 92 -2.12 -4.17 21.04
CA ARG A 92 -3.07 -5.16 20.50
C ARG A 92 -4.50 -4.92 20.98
N ASP A 93 -4.68 -4.64 22.26
CA ASP A 93 -6.00 -4.37 22.84
C ASP A 93 -6.63 -3.12 22.23
N ARG A 94 -5.83 -2.06 22.03
CA ARG A 94 -6.27 -0.83 21.37
C ARG A 94 -6.67 -1.07 19.91
N ARG A 95 -5.94 -1.93 19.20
CA ARG A 95 -6.19 -2.23 17.79
C ARG A 95 -7.44 -3.08 17.57
N THR A 96 -7.57 -4.15 18.35
CA THR A 96 -8.69 -5.09 18.23
C THR A 96 -10.01 -4.48 18.73
N SER A 97 -9.94 -3.46 19.60
CA SER A 97 -11.10 -2.71 20.07
C SER A 97 -11.63 -1.78 18.97
N GLY A 98 -12.59 -2.27 18.19
CA GLY A 98 -13.27 -1.49 17.14
C GLY A 98 -13.12 -2.04 15.72
N THR A 99 -12.47 -3.19 15.53
CA THR A 99 -12.39 -3.85 14.24
C THR A 99 -13.77 -4.30 13.78
N GLU A 100 -14.26 -3.66 12.72
CA GLU A 100 -15.45 -4.10 12.00
C GLU A 100 -15.07 -5.18 10.97
N ASN A 101 -16.03 -6.05 10.63
CA ASN A 101 -15.87 -7.00 9.55
C ASN A 101 -15.57 -6.26 8.23
N ALA A 102 -14.73 -6.88 7.40
CA ALA A 102 -14.44 -6.37 6.08
C ALA A 102 -15.68 -6.38 5.19
N SER A 103 -15.69 -5.48 4.19
CA SER A 103 -16.74 -5.50 3.16
C SER A 103 -16.61 -6.73 2.27
N ALA A 104 -17.70 -7.17 1.63
CA ALA A 104 -17.67 -8.27 0.66
C ALA A 104 -16.66 -8.02 -0.48
N PHE A 105 -16.52 -6.76 -0.91
CA PHE A 105 -15.49 -6.35 -1.86
C PHE A 105 -14.09 -6.64 -1.32
N SER A 106 -13.78 -6.19 -0.11
CA SER A 106 -12.47 -6.37 0.51
C SER A 106 -12.14 -7.85 0.71
N ASN A 107 -13.06 -8.66 1.23
CA ASN A 107 -12.84 -10.10 1.38
C ASN A 107 -12.59 -10.77 0.02
N GLU A 108 -13.38 -10.46 -1.01
CA GLU A 108 -13.22 -11.09 -2.32
C GLU A 108 -11.92 -10.64 -3.03
N VAL A 109 -11.47 -9.39 -2.88
CA VAL A 109 -10.19 -8.92 -3.42
C VAL A 109 -9.03 -9.80 -2.93
N TRP A 110 -8.95 -10.04 -1.62
CA TRP A 110 -7.86 -10.81 -1.02
C TRP A 110 -8.02 -12.32 -1.22
N ARG A 111 -9.25 -12.81 -1.40
CA ARG A 111 -9.54 -14.18 -1.84
C ARG A 111 -9.14 -14.42 -3.28
N ALA A 112 -9.45 -13.51 -4.19
CA ALA A 112 -9.07 -13.57 -5.60
C ALA A 112 -7.55 -13.54 -5.80
N ALA A 113 -6.84 -12.81 -4.95
CA ALA A 113 -5.38 -12.83 -4.87
C ALA A 113 -4.81 -14.12 -4.24
N PHE A 114 -5.65 -15.06 -3.78
CA PHE A 114 -5.25 -16.29 -3.09
C PHE A 114 -4.39 -16.06 -1.83
N LEU A 115 -4.64 -14.95 -1.13
CA LEU A 115 -3.93 -14.59 0.10
C LEU A 115 -4.78 -14.83 1.34
N VAL A 116 -6.10 -14.62 1.27
CA VAL A 116 -7.03 -14.88 2.39
C VAL A 116 -8.13 -15.80 1.90
N ASP A 117 -8.41 -16.87 2.63
CA ASP A 117 -9.43 -17.84 2.22
C ASP A 117 -10.87 -17.30 2.36
N GLY A 118 -11.85 -18.09 1.89
CA GLY A 118 -13.26 -17.68 1.91
C GLY A 118 -13.91 -17.63 3.30
N ASP A 119 -13.28 -18.23 4.32
CA ASP A 119 -13.80 -18.32 5.69
C ASP A 119 -13.21 -17.24 6.61
N THR A 120 -12.09 -16.63 6.20
CA THR A 120 -11.35 -15.64 7.00
C THR A 120 -11.75 -14.22 6.62
N ASP A 121 -12.15 -13.43 7.61
CA ASP A 121 -12.36 -11.99 7.44
C ASP A 121 -11.01 -11.26 7.33
N VAL A 122 -10.81 -10.51 6.24
CA VAL A 122 -9.50 -9.91 5.97
C VAL A 122 -9.12 -8.80 6.96
N ASN A 123 -10.07 -8.08 7.56
CA ASN A 123 -9.74 -7.09 8.58
C ASN A 123 -9.16 -7.77 9.82
N ARG A 124 -9.71 -8.92 10.22
CA ARG A 124 -9.14 -9.73 11.31
C ARG A 124 -7.74 -10.24 10.97
N ALA A 125 -7.55 -10.76 9.76
CA ALA A 125 -6.24 -11.25 9.33
C ALA A 125 -5.18 -10.13 9.35
N PHE A 126 -5.55 -8.90 8.99
CA PHE A 126 -4.67 -7.74 9.12
C PHE A 126 -4.40 -7.35 10.57
N ASP A 127 -5.39 -7.42 11.46
CA ASP A 127 -5.17 -7.09 12.87
C ASP A 127 -4.23 -8.04 13.57
N ASP A 128 -4.35 -9.34 13.29
CA ASP A 128 -3.41 -10.35 13.77
C ASP A 128 -2.00 -10.06 13.24
N LEU A 129 -1.89 -9.76 11.94
CA LEU A 129 -0.62 -9.43 11.28
C LEU A 129 0.06 -8.19 11.89
N TYR A 130 -0.65 -7.07 12.00
CA TYR A 130 -0.08 -5.83 12.51
C TYR A 130 0.13 -5.85 14.03
N GLY A 131 -0.72 -6.57 14.77
CA GLY A 131 -0.55 -6.79 16.22
C GLY A 131 0.76 -7.47 16.57
N ASP A 132 1.32 -8.24 15.64
CA ASP A 132 2.55 -9.02 15.82
C ASP A 132 3.78 -8.43 15.13
N SER A 133 3.62 -7.58 14.10
CA SER A 133 4.72 -7.11 13.25
C SER A 133 5.21 -5.68 13.54
N VAL A 134 4.39 -4.83 14.16
CA VAL A 134 4.73 -3.41 14.37
C VAL A 134 5.68 -3.23 15.56
N GLN A 135 6.83 -2.58 15.36
CA GLN A 135 7.81 -2.28 16.41
C GLN A 135 7.77 -0.81 16.87
N GLY A 136 7.24 0.08 16.04
CA GLY A 136 7.06 1.49 16.29
C GLY A 136 6.27 2.12 15.14
N TYR A 137 5.76 3.33 15.35
CA TYR A 137 5.09 4.11 14.31
C TYR A 137 5.04 5.60 14.66
N TYR A 138 5.04 6.45 13.63
CA TYR A 138 4.80 7.89 13.75
C TYR A 138 3.36 8.27 13.39
N VAL A 139 2.72 9.11 14.22
CA VAL A 139 1.38 9.67 13.96
C VAL A 139 1.18 11.00 14.69
N ASN A 140 0.69 12.03 13.99
CA ASN A 140 0.38 13.35 14.58
C ASN A 140 1.49 13.86 15.50
N ASP A 141 2.72 13.94 14.98
CA ASP A 141 3.89 14.51 15.65
C ASP A 141 4.42 13.69 16.81
N ARG A 142 3.99 12.44 16.88
CA ARG A 142 4.27 11.54 17.98
C ARG A 142 4.82 10.24 17.43
N ILE A 143 5.98 9.85 17.94
CA ILE A 143 6.54 8.51 17.77
C ILE A 143 5.99 7.64 18.89
N VAL A 144 5.43 6.50 18.54
CA VAL A 144 5.01 5.46 19.49
C VAL A 144 5.91 4.25 19.29
N ILE A 145 6.68 3.86 20.30
CA ILE A 145 7.49 2.63 20.28
C ILE A 145 6.75 1.53 21.02
N VAL A 146 6.67 0.35 20.39
CA VAL A 146 6.02 -0.83 20.96
C VAL A 146 7.07 -1.76 21.54
N VAL A 147 7.08 -1.91 22.86
CA VAL A 147 8.00 -2.79 23.60
C VAL A 147 7.29 -4.06 24.07
N ASP A 148 8.05 -5.12 24.35
CA ASP A 148 7.51 -6.31 25.01
C ASP A 148 7.17 -5.99 26.48
N GLU A 149 6.46 -6.90 27.17
CA GLU A 149 5.93 -6.73 28.54
C GLU A 149 7.00 -6.66 29.65
N THR A 150 8.18 -6.11 29.36
CA THR A 150 9.30 -5.95 30.27
C THR A 150 9.35 -4.52 30.80
N ASP A 151 9.74 -4.36 32.06
CA ASP A 151 9.98 -3.03 32.66
C ASP A 151 11.22 -2.30 32.06
N GLU A 152 11.95 -2.94 31.13
CA GLU A 152 13.19 -2.45 30.52
C GLU A 152 12.88 -1.71 29.20
N ILE A 153 13.10 -0.39 29.17
CA ILE A 153 12.91 0.44 27.96
C ILE A 153 14.24 0.45 27.19
N SER A 154 14.45 -0.56 26.35
CA SER A 154 15.55 -0.53 25.37
C SER A 154 15.06 0.03 24.04
N ILE A 155 15.48 1.26 23.71
CA ILE A 155 15.19 1.87 22.41
C ILE A 155 16.29 1.46 21.43
N ASP A 156 15.91 0.71 20.38
CA ASP A 156 16.83 0.44 19.29
C ASP A 156 17.09 1.72 18.48
N ARG A 157 18.38 2.04 18.28
CA ARG A 157 18.81 3.23 17.54
C ARG A 157 18.19 3.29 16.14
N ARG A 158 18.15 2.17 15.42
CA ARG A 158 17.71 2.15 14.03
C ARG A 158 16.21 2.44 13.96
N THR A 159 15.42 1.86 14.87
CA THR A 159 14.00 2.19 15.01
C THR A 159 13.80 3.67 15.32
N LEU A 160 14.50 4.23 16.30
CA LEU A 160 14.36 5.66 16.63
C LEU A 160 14.67 6.58 15.44
N VAL A 161 15.79 6.32 14.73
CA VAL A 161 16.18 7.12 13.57
C VAL A 161 15.20 6.93 12.40
N HIS A 162 14.62 5.74 12.23
CA HIS A 162 13.56 5.46 11.25
C HIS A 162 12.33 6.33 11.53
N GLU A 163 11.80 6.29 12.75
CA GLU A 163 10.60 7.05 13.14
C GLU A 163 10.83 8.56 13.11
N LEU A 164 12.00 9.04 13.54
CA LEU A 164 12.37 10.45 13.41
C LEU A 164 12.49 10.88 11.94
N THR A 165 12.86 9.98 11.02
CA THR A 165 12.86 10.28 9.59
C THR A 165 11.43 10.49 9.08
N HIS A 166 10.45 9.70 9.54
CA HIS A 166 9.04 9.96 9.22
C HIS A 166 8.56 11.32 9.74
N ALA A 167 8.96 11.71 10.96
CA ALA A 167 8.65 13.03 11.48
C ALA A 167 9.23 14.15 10.60
N LEU A 168 10.46 13.99 10.09
CA LEU A 168 11.05 14.94 9.15
C LEU A 168 10.29 14.97 7.82
N GLN A 169 9.91 13.81 7.28
CA GLN A 169 9.14 13.71 6.03
C GLN A 169 7.79 14.42 6.15
N ASP A 170 7.08 14.21 7.25
CA ASP A 170 5.79 14.85 7.50
C ASP A 170 5.90 16.38 7.55
N GLN A 171 6.97 16.91 8.15
CA GLN A 171 7.22 18.34 8.24
C GLN A 171 7.55 18.99 6.88
N HIS A 172 8.22 18.28 5.97
CA HIS A 172 8.70 18.85 4.70
C HIS A 172 7.81 18.53 3.49
N PHE A 173 7.26 17.33 3.46
CA PHE A 173 6.55 16.79 2.29
C PHE A 173 5.10 16.45 2.61
N GLY A 174 4.79 16.24 3.89
CA GLY A 174 3.57 15.58 4.32
C GLY A 174 3.66 14.07 4.06
N ILE A 175 3.01 13.28 4.92
CA ILE A 175 2.98 11.82 4.75
C ILE A 175 1.67 11.33 4.15
N ALA A 176 0.70 12.17 3.79
CA ALA A 176 -0.58 11.66 3.28
C ALA A 176 -0.40 10.84 1.99
N ARG A 177 -1.25 9.82 1.83
CA ARG A 177 -1.28 8.92 0.67
C ARG A 177 -2.48 9.28 -0.18
N GLU A 178 -2.30 9.32 -1.50
CA GLU A 178 -3.35 9.72 -2.44
C GLU A 178 -3.94 8.53 -3.19
N SER A 179 -3.14 7.49 -3.45
CA SER A 179 -3.62 6.28 -4.10
C SER A 179 -4.71 5.57 -3.28
N GLU A 180 -5.78 5.22 -3.97
CA GLU A 180 -6.88 4.40 -3.44
C GLU A 180 -6.70 2.91 -3.73
N THR A 181 -5.68 2.55 -4.53
CA THR A 181 -5.37 1.16 -4.87
C THR A 181 -4.33 0.56 -3.96
N ILE A 182 -4.42 -0.76 -3.83
CA ILE A 182 -3.50 -1.64 -3.10
C ILE A 182 -2.05 -1.47 -3.60
N ASP A 183 -1.83 -1.45 -4.91
CA ASP A 183 -0.50 -1.26 -5.51
C ASP A 183 0.05 0.16 -5.32
N GLY A 184 -0.72 1.18 -5.68
CA GLY A 184 -0.27 2.56 -5.59
C GLY A 184 -0.02 2.99 -4.13
N LEU A 185 -0.81 2.50 -3.17
CA LEU A 185 -0.56 2.74 -1.75
C LEU A 185 0.78 2.16 -1.30
N ARG A 186 1.16 0.99 -1.81
CA ARG A 186 2.47 0.40 -1.53
C ARG A 186 3.60 1.12 -2.24
N ALA A 187 3.36 1.63 -3.44
CA ALA A 187 4.32 2.43 -4.17
C ALA A 187 4.67 3.70 -3.38
N GLU A 188 3.66 4.49 -3.00
CA GLU A 188 3.81 5.70 -2.19
C GLU A 188 4.50 5.41 -0.85
N ASN A 189 4.04 4.37 -0.14
CA ASN A 189 4.68 3.95 1.10
C ASN A 189 6.13 3.47 0.87
N GLY A 190 6.46 2.90 -0.29
CA GLY A 190 7.82 2.48 -0.61
C GLY A 190 8.79 3.65 -0.71
N LEU A 191 8.36 4.83 -1.14
CA LEU A 191 9.18 6.04 -1.05
C LEU A 191 9.39 6.45 0.43
N LEU A 192 8.31 6.54 1.20
CA LEU A 192 8.34 6.95 2.61
C LEU A 192 9.24 6.01 3.44
N GLU A 193 8.93 4.71 3.41
CA GLU A 193 9.65 3.66 4.14
C GLU A 193 11.05 3.43 3.59
N GLY A 194 11.22 3.59 2.27
CA GLY A 194 12.52 3.48 1.62
C GLY A 194 13.52 4.49 2.13
N GLU A 195 13.09 5.75 2.28
CA GLU A 195 13.94 6.81 2.83
C GLU A 195 14.15 6.62 4.33
N ALA A 196 13.09 6.29 5.08
CA ALA A 196 13.18 6.00 6.51
C ALA A 196 14.08 4.80 6.82
N ALA A 197 14.27 3.88 5.86
CA ALA A 197 15.26 2.80 5.94
C ALA A 197 16.65 3.18 5.39
N TYR A 198 16.75 4.14 4.48
CA TYR A 198 18.00 4.60 3.86
C TYR A 198 18.77 5.59 4.76
N VAL A 199 18.09 6.54 5.39
CA VAL A 199 18.67 7.54 6.30
C VAL A 199 19.42 6.89 7.48
N PRO A 200 18.86 5.90 8.21
CA PRO A 200 19.60 5.19 9.24
C PRO A 200 20.90 4.55 8.76
N ARG A 201 20.98 4.06 7.50
CA ARG A 201 22.23 3.51 6.96
C ARG A 201 23.30 4.60 6.80
N GLN A 202 22.91 5.78 6.34
CA GLN A 202 23.83 6.92 6.23
C GLN A 202 24.21 7.49 7.60
N TYR A 203 23.30 7.42 8.57
CA TYR A 203 23.55 7.75 9.96
C TYR A 203 24.58 6.78 10.57
N ASP A 204 24.35 5.48 10.44
CA ASP A 204 25.18 4.42 11.01
C ASP A 204 26.62 4.44 10.50
N ARG A 205 26.84 4.84 9.24
CA ARG A 205 28.19 5.01 8.66
C ARG A 205 29.06 6.03 9.40
N ARG A 206 28.45 6.97 10.14
CA ARG A 206 29.15 7.99 10.94
C ARG A 206 29.33 7.58 12.40
N CYS A 207 28.60 6.57 12.87
CA CYS A 207 28.72 6.08 14.23
C CYS A 207 30.09 5.44 14.49
N GLY A 208 30.68 5.75 15.64
CA GLY A 208 32.00 5.25 16.07
C GLY A 208 33.21 5.99 15.46
N ALA A 209 33.01 6.71 14.36
CA ALA A 209 34.04 7.56 13.76
C ALA A 209 33.79 9.05 14.07
N GLU A 210 32.59 9.55 13.73
CA GLU A 210 32.20 10.95 13.91
C GLU A 210 31.27 11.12 15.11
N TRP A 211 30.40 10.14 15.37
CA TRP A 211 29.35 10.24 16.39
C TRP A 211 29.42 9.13 17.43
N GLN A 212 29.20 9.48 18.70
CA GLN A 212 28.83 8.52 19.73
C GLN A 212 27.34 8.20 19.61
N CYS A 213 27.03 6.98 19.19
CA CYS A 213 25.66 6.54 18.96
C CYS A 213 25.23 5.53 20.04
N LEU A 214 23.91 5.46 20.31
CA LEU A 214 23.35 4.34 21.06
C LEU A 214 23.76 3.02 20.41
N PRO A 215 24.03 1.94 21.17
CA PRO A 215 24.24 0.65 20.57
C PRO A 215 23.00 0.27 19.75
N THR A 216 23.22 -0.31 18.57
CA THR A 216 22.14 -1.06 17.93
C THR A 216 22.01 -2.32 18.76
N THR A 217 20.88 -2.51 19.43
CA THR A 217 20.53 -3.85 19.87
C THR A 217 20.50 -4.66 18.59
N GLN A 218 21.37 -5.66 18.44
CA GLN A 218 21.09 -6.72 17.48
C GLN A 218 19.84 -7.44 18.00
N GLY A 219 18.68 -6.77 17.97
CA GLY A 219 17.39 -7.41 17.98
C GLY A 219 17.54 -8.42 16.88
N ALA A 220 17.48 -9.70 17.29
CA ALA A 220 17.85 -10.84 16.51
C ALA A 220 17.57 -10.52 15.05
N THR A 221 18.58 -10.67 14.20
CA THR A 221 18.31 -11.03 12.82
C THR A 221 17.22 -12.10 12.92
N ALA A 222 15.96 -11.70 12.75
CA ALA A 222 14.93 -12.61 12.35
C ALA A 222 15.45 -13.00 10.98
N SER A 223 16.32 -14.00 10.95
CA SER A 223 16.69 -14.67 9.74
C SER A 223 15.36 -14.89 9.03
N GLY A 224 15.31 -14.69 7.72
CA GLY A 224 14.09 -14.91 6.95
C GLY A 224 13.44 -16.28 7.18
N GLU A 225 14.13 -17.18 7.89
CA GLU A 225 13.77 -18.51 8.35
C GLU A 225 12.52 -18.65 9.26
N ALA A 226 11.77 -17.59 9.57
CA ALA A 226 10.58 -17.76 10.41
C ALA A 226 9.32 -16.98 10.01
N ILE A 227 9.18 -16.39 8.81
CA ILE A 227 7.86 -15.83 8.40
C ILE A 227 6.78 -16.91 8.46
N THR A 228 7.07 -18.10 7.92
CA THR A 228 6.15 -19.26 7.89
C THR A 228 5.91 -19.89 9.27
N GLN A 229 6.64 -19.47 10.30
CA GLN A 229 6.50 -19.96 11.68
C GLN A 229 5.76 -18.96 12.59
N ARG A 230 5.40 -17.79 12.06
CA ARG A 230 4.61 -16.79 12.80
C ARG A 230 3.12 -17.12 12.69
N PRO A 231 2.30 -16.72 13.68
CA PRO A 231 0.88 -17.03 13.69
C PRO A 231 0.03 -16.18 12.73
N PHE A 232 0.66 -15.36 11.87
CA PHE A 232 -0.02 -14.48 10.92
C PHE A 232 0.10 -14.99 9.47
N ASN A 233 -0.76 -14.47 8.60
CA ASN A 233 -0.78 -14.80 7.18
C ASN A 233 0.47 -14.25 6.46
N ASP A 234 1.31 -15.15 5.93
CA ASP A 234 2.60 -14.84 5.33
C ASP A 234 2.49 -14.11 3.98
N GLY A 235 1.50 -14.46 3.17
CA GLY A 235 1.22 -13.78 1.91
C GLY A 235 0.72 -12.34 2.12
N LEU A 236 -0.16 -12.10 3.11
CA LEU A 236 -0.53 -10.74 3.51
C LEU A 236 0.68 -9.97 4.04
N PHE A 237 1.53 -10.60 4.86
CA PHE A 237 2.76 -9.99 5.35
C PHE A 237 3.65 -9.53 4.19
N LEU A 238 3.93 -10.40 3.22
CA LEU A 238 4.75 -10.03 2.06
C LEU A 238 4.12 -8.92 1.24
N SER A 239 2.79 -8.94 1.09
CA SER A 239 2.08 -7.84 0.45
C SER A 239 2.39 -6.51 1.16
N ILE A 240 2.17 -6.39 2.47
CA ILE A 240 2.42 -5.12 3.19
C ILE A 240 3.89 -4.80 3.42
N TYR A 241 4.80 -5.78 3.31
CA TYR A 241 6.22 -5.59 3.55
C TYR A 241 7.00 -5.09 2.33
N ALA A 242 6.40 -5.16 1.13
CA ALA A 242 7.02 -4.68 -0.12
C ALA A 242 7.64 -3.26 -0.02
N PRO A 243 6.99 -2.24 0.60
CA PRO A 243 7.59 -0.92 0.83
C PRO A 243 8.96 -0.96 1.53
N TYR A 244 9.11 -1.82 2.55
CA TYR A 244 10.35 -1.95 3.33
C TYR A 244 11.43 -2.74 2.60
N ALA A 245 11.03 -3.64 1.70
CA ALA A 245 11.95 -4.45 0.91
C ALA A 245 12.48 -3.69 -0.31
N GLU A 246 11.60 -3.04 -1.07
CA GLU A 246 11.93 -2.48 -2.39
C GLU A 246 12.14 -0.96 -2.35
N GLY A 247 11.50 -0.26 -1.40
CA GLY A 247 11.68 1.17 -1.17
C GLY A 247 13.14 1.61 -0.96
N PRO A 248 13.95 0.91 -0.15
CA PRO A 248 15.32 1.34 0.10
C PRO A 248 16.22 1.29 -1.14
N GLY A 249 15.93 0.36 -2.07
CA GLY A 249 16.61 0.27 -3.36
C GLY A 249 16.21 1.43 -4.28
N PHE A 250 14.92 1.75 -4.33
CA PHE A 250 14.41 2.92 -5.05
C PHE A 250 15.06 4.23 -4.57
N VAL A 251 15.08 4.50 -3.26
CA VAL A 251 15.67 5.73 -2.71
C VAL A 251 17.19 5.78 -2.91
N ALA A 252 17.87 4.63 -2.81
CA ALA A 252 19.29 4.55 -3.14
C ALA A 252 19.56 4.97 -4.60
N ASP A 253 18.82 4.42 -5.56
CA ASP A 253 18.97 4.80 -6.98
C ASP A 253 18.69 6.31 -7.20
N ARG A 254 17.62 6.86 -6.62
CA ARG A 254 17.34 8.31 -6.68
C ARG A 254 18.51 9.13 -6.14
N PHE A 255 19.02 8.76 -4.96
CA PHE A 255 20.13 9.44 -4.32
C PHE A 255 21.42 9.34 -5.14
N GLU A 256 21.72 8.19 -5.74
CA GLU A 256 22.90 8.00 -6.59
C GLU A 256 22.84 8.84 -7.86
N ARG A 257 21.65 9.06 -8.43
CA ARG A 257 21.46 9.85 -9.66
C ARG A 257 21.51 11.35 -9.45
N GLY A 258 21.10 11.86 -8.28
CA GLY A 258 20.97 13.30 -8.08
C GLY A 258 20.98 13.79 -6.65
N GLY A 259 21.47 12.98 -5.71
CA GLY A 259 21.52 13.28 -4.28
C GLY A 259 20.12 13.47 -3.67
N TRP A 260 20.08 14.14 -2.52
CA TRP A 260 18.81 14.42 -1.82
C TRP A 260 17.82 15.21 -2.67
N ALA A 261 18.28 16.12 -3.53
CA ALA A 261 17.40 16.86 -4.43
C ALA A 261 16.61 15.95 -5.38
N ALA A 262 17.13 14.77 -5.75
CA ALA A 262 16.38 13.79 -6.53
C ALA A 262 15.36 13.00 -5.68
N VAL A 263 15.68 12.73 -4.42
CA VAL A 263 14.75 12.10 -3.46
C VAL A 263 13.60 13.07 -3.13
N ASP A 264 13.91 14.35 -2.88
CA ASP A 264 12.90 15.38 -2.61
C ASP A 264 11.95 15.59 -3.80
N ARG A 265 12.45 15.48 -5.04
CA ARG A 265 11.58 15.48 -6.24
C ARG A 265 10.67 14.26 -6.30
N ALA A 266 11.11 13.10 -5.82
CA ALA A 266 10.27 11.91 -5.78
C ALA A 266 9.11 12.09 -4.78
N HIS A 267 9.27 12.86 -3.69
CA HIS A 267 8.14 13.21 -2.81
C HIS A 267 7.10 14.10 -3.49
N ALA A 268 7.51 14.92 -4.47
CA ALA A 268 6.59 15.75 -5.24
C ALA A 268 5.89 14.99 -6.39
N ASP A 269 6.44 13.86 -6.82
CA ASP A 269 5.89 12.98 -7.86
C ASP A 269 6.13 11.52 -7.45
N PRO A 270 5.42 11.00 -6.43
CA PRO A 270 5.70 9.69 -5.86
C PRO A 270 5.53 8.56 -6.89
N PRO A 271 6.21 7.42 -6.69
CA PRO A 271 6.00 6.25 -7.55
C PRO A 271 4.53 5.80 -7.46
N ARG A 272 3.97 5.41 -8.60
CA ARG A 272 2.53 5.07 -8.76
C ARG A 272 2.25 3.57 -8.75
N SER A 273 3.29 2.75 -8.84
CA SER A 273 3.18 1.29 -8.78
C SER A 273 4.37 0.66 -8.08
N THR A 274 4.18 -0.52 -7.50
CA THR A 274 5.30 -1.28 -6.91
C THR A 274 6.31 -1.68 -7.99
N ALA A 275 5.90 -1.83 -9.25
CA ALA A 275 6.82 -2.04 -10.38
C ALA A 275 7.87 -0.92 -10.51
N GLN A 276 7.50 0.34 -10.21
CA GLN A 276 8.46 1.44 -10.20
C GLN A 276 9.45 1.39 -9.01
N LEU A 277 9.10 0.68 -7.92
CA LEU A 277 10.03 0.40 -6.82
C LEU A 277 10.99 -0.74 -7.19
N LEU A 278 10.47 -1.82 -7.79
CA LEU A 278 11.24 -3.00 -8.19
C LEU A 278 12.20 -2.69 -9.36
N HIS A 279 11.78 -1.81 -10.27
CA HIS A 279 12.53 -1.41 -11.48
C HIS A 279 12.78 0.10 -11.45
N PRO A 280 13.56 0.62 -10.47
CA PRO A 280 13.69 2.05 -10.25
C PRO A 280 14.24 2.79 -11.46
N GLU A 281 15.06 2.16 -12.29
CA GLU A 281 15.59 2.73 -13.53
C GLU A 281 14.53 3.13 -14.56
N ARG A 282 13.30 2.64 -14.43
CA ARG A 282 12.16 2.95 -15.31
C ARG A 282 11.32 4.12 -14.80
N TYR A 283 11.46 4.52 -13.54
CA TYR A 283 10.80 5.70 -13.00
C TYR A 283 11.50 7.00 -13.46
N PRO A 284 10.76 8.06 -13.79
CA PRO A 284 9.30 8.21 -13.67
C PRO A 284 8.51 7.82 -14.93
N ASP A 285 9.18 7.35 -15.98
CA ASP A 285 8.57 7.26 -17.32
C ASP A 285 7.66 6.03 -17.51
N ALA A 286 7.75 5.01 -16.64
CA ALA A 286 6.97 3.77 -16.74
C ALA A 286 5.77 3.76 -15.77
N ASP A 287 4.73 4.51 -16.11
CA ASP A 287 3.45 4.48 -15.38
C ASP A 287 2.65 3.18 -15.68
N PRO A 288 1.88 2.67 -14.70
CA PRO A 288 1.01 1.53 -14.93
C PRO A 288 -0.07 1.87 -15.98
N VAL A 289 -0.37 0.93 -16.87
CA VAL A 289 -1.40 1.08 -17.89
C VAL A 289 -2.79 0.88 -17.28
N ALA A 290 -3.76 1.70 -17.68
CA ALA A 290 -5.15 1.51 -17.27
C ALA A 290 -5.73 0.24 -17.91
N VAL A 291 -6.34 -0.63 -17.10
CA VAL A 291 -6.95 -1.89 -17.56
C VAL A 291 -8.46 -1.84 -17.37
N ASP A 292 -9.19 -1.75 -18.48
CA ASP A 292 -10.65 -1.75 -18.44
C ASP A 292 -11.24 -3.17 -18.38
N ILE A 293 -12.25 -3.37 -17.53
CA ILE A 293 -13.09 -4.57 -17.52
C ILE A 293 -14.47 -4.18 -18.05
N ALA A 294 -14.81 -4.65 -19.25
CA ALA A 294 -16.16 -4.54 -19.78
C ALA A 294 -17.10 -5.42 -18.97
N ASP A 295 -18.24 -4.89 -18.53
CA ASP A 295 -19.21 -5.72 -17.83
C ASP A 295 -19.90 -6.68 -18.81
N ARG A 296 -19.78 -7.98 -18.54
CA ARG A 296 -20.33 -9.07 -19.35
C ARG A 296 -21.12 -10.05 -18.48
N SER A 297 -21.55 -9.62 -17.30
CA SER A 297 -22.34 -10.45 -16.39
C SER A 297 -23.79 -10.59 -16.86
N SER A 298 -24.45 -11.66 -16.43
CA SER A 298 -25.90 -11.84 -16.53
C SER A 298 -26.62 -10.97 -15.50
N ASP A 299 -27.96 -10.99 -15.52
CA ASP A 299 -28.80 -10.27 -14.57
C ASP A 299 -28.64 -10.78 -13.11
N ASP A 300 -28.10 -12.00 -12.94
CA ASP A 300 -27.91 -12.64 -11.64
C ASP A 300 -26.72 -12.07 -10.87
N TRP A 301 -25.77 -11.45 -11.58
CA TRP A 301 -24.54 -10.91 -11.01
C TRP A 301 -24.45 -9.41 -11.27
N ARG A 302 -24.16 -8.66 -10.20
CA ARG A 302 -24.03 -7.20 -10.29
C ARG A 302 -22.68 -6.76 -9.74
N PRO A 303 -21.96 -5.86 -10.41
CA PRO A 303 -20.72 -5.32 -9.89
C PRO A 303 -20.97 -4.58 -8.57
N ILE A 304 -20.04 -4.69 -7.63
CA ILE A 304 -20.06 -3.88 -6.41
C ILE A 304 -19.59 -2.47 -6.76
N THR A 305 -20.38 -1.46 -6.39
CA THR A 305 -20.15 -0.04 -6.72
C THR A 305 -19.78 0.77 -5.48
N GLU A 306 -19.24 1.98 -5.67
CA GLU A 306 -18.80 2.88 -4.57
C GLU A 306 -19.92 3.43 -3.69
N SER A 307 -21.17 3.38 -4.18
CA SER A 307 -22.34 3.85 -3.46
C SER A 307 -23.40 2.75 -3.34
N VAL A 308 -23.70 2.37 -2.10
CA VAL A 308 -24.79 1.43 -1.77
C VAL A 308 -26.17 2.06 -1.99
N ALA A 309 -26.26 3.38 -2.20
CA ALA A 309 -27.52 4.11 -2.10
C ALA A 309 -28.48 3.87 -3.27
N ASP A 310 -27.99 3.73 -4.51
CA ASP A 310 -28.90 3.75 -5.68
C ASP A 310 -28.51 2.83 -6.86
N GLY A 311 -27.46 2.00 -6.75
CA GLY A 311 -27.09 1.07 -7.84
C GLY A 311 -26.52 1.72 -9.10
N ASP A 312 -26.54 3.05 -9.20
CA ASP A 312 -26.02 3.87 -10.30
C ASP A 312 -24.57 4.36 -10.09
N GLY A 313 -23.84 3.75 -9.14
CA GLY A 313 -22.46 4.12 -8.85
C GLY A 313 -21.46 3.46 -9.82
N GLU A 314 -20.30 4.07 -10.01
CA GLU A 314 -19.22 3.44 -10.77
C GLU A 314 -18.80 2.11 -10.12
N PRO A 315 -18.57 1.05 -10.91
CA PRO A 315 -18.03 -0.21 -10.41
C PRO A 315 -16.70 0.01 -9.72
N ARG A 316 -16.57 -0.51 -8.49
CA ARG A 316 -15.30 -0.49 -7.78
C ARG A 316 -14.32 -1.42 -8.47
N THR A 317 -13.09 -0.94 -8.62
CA THR A 317 -11.96 -1.71 -9.10
C THR A 317 -10.81 -1.62 -8.12
N GLU A 318 -9.93 -2.61 -8.18
CA GLU A 318 -8.69 -2.66 -7.40
C GLU A 318 -7.50 -2.98 -8.30
N THR A 319 -6.33 -2.42 -8.00
CA THR A 319 -5.06 -2.76 -8.66
C THR A 319 -4.17 -3.45 -7.64
N ILE A 320 -3.83 -4.71 -7.90
CA ILE A 320 -3.08 -5.56 -6.97
C ILE A 320 -1.59 -5.29 -7.05
N GLY A 321 -1.04 -5.13 -8.25
CA GLY A 321 0.36 -4.75 -8.44
C GLY A 321 1.39 -5.88 -8.41
N GLU A 322 2.56 -5.62 -9.00
CA GLU A 322 3.65 -6.59 -9.18
C GLU A 322 4.12 -7.21 -7.85
N ALA A 323 4.35 -6.41 -6.80
CA ALA A 323 4.85 -6.93 -5.54
C ALA A 323 3.85 -7.86 -4.83
N THR A 324 2.55 -7.59 -4.94
CA THR A 324 1.52 -8.45 -4.36
C THR A 324 1.27 -9.68 -5.19
N LEU A 325 1.40 -9.60 -6.51
CA LEU A 325 1.46 -10.79 -7.36
C LEU A 325 2.62 -11.71 -6.95
N PHE A 326 3.79 -11.14 -6.65
CA PHE A 326 4.92 -11.92 -6.13
C PHE A 326 4.55 -12.59 -4.81
N ALA A 327 3.98 -11.85 -3.86
CA ALA A 327 3.53 -12.39 -2.58
C ALA A 327 2.52 -13.54 -2.76
N THR A 328 1.55 -13.38 -3.67
CA THR A 328 0.60 -14.43 -4.06
C THR A 328 1.30 -15.69 -4.57
N LEU A 329 2.24 -15.56 -5.50
CA LEU A 329 2.92 -16.74 -6.06
C LEU A 329 3.86 -17.40 -5.04
N TRP A 330 4.52 -16.63 -4.18
CA TRP A 330 5.41 -17.16 -3.15
C TRP A 330 4.64 -17.90 -2.05
N ALA A 331 3.61 -17.27 -1.47
CA ALA A 331 2.80 -17.86 -0.40
C ALA A 331 2.07 -19.14 -0.83
N ASN A 332 1.87 -19.30 -2.15
CA ASN A 332 1.22 -20.47 -2.74
C ASN A 332 2.21 -21.48 -3.35
N GLY A 333 3.50 -21.39 -3.03
CA GLY A 333 4.52 -22.38 -3.41
C GLY A 333 4.82 -22.44 -4.90
N VAL A 334 4.55 -21.37 -5.64
CA VAL A 334 4.90 -21.24 -7.07
C VAL A 334 6.32 -20.69 -7.22
N VAL A 335 6.69 -19.71 -6.40
CA VAL A 335 8.07 -19.24 -6.26
C VAL A 335 8.75 -20.04 -5.15
N GLU A 336 9.62 -20.98 -5.52
CA GLU A 336 10.22 -21.96 -4.59
C GLU A 336 11.59 -21.55 -4.02
N ARG A 337 12.02 -20.31 -4.23
CA ARG A 337 13.29 -19.82 -3.69
C ARG A 337 13.12 -19.16 -2.32
N PRO A 338 14.15 -19.18 -1.47
CA PRO A 338 14.19 -18.34 -0.27
C PRO A 338 14.00 -16.86 -0.63
N LEU A 339 13.25 -16.13 0.19
CA LEU A 339 13.01 -14.70 -0.01
C LEU A 339 14.31 -13.88 0.03
N THR A 340 15.32 -14.33 0.77
CA THR A 340 16.63 -13.67 0.88
C THR A 340 17.52 -13.89 -0.34
N GLU A 341 17.18 -14.85 -1.21
CA GLU A 341 17.98 -15.16 -2.40
C GLU A 341 17.91 -14.00 -3.40
N GLY A 342 19.07 -13.41 -3.70
CA GLY A 342 19.18 -12.26 -4.59
C GLY A 342 18.77 -10.92 -3.95
N ALA A 343 18.53 -10.87 -2.64
CA ALA A 343 18.29 -9.60 -1.94
C ALA A 343 19.53 -8.70 -2.01
N THR A 344 19.31 -7.41 -2.28
CA THR A 344 20.35 -6.39 -2.43
C THR A 344 20.65 -5.69 -1.09
N ASP A 345 21.72 -4.88 -1.06
CA ASP A 345 22.11 -4.17 0.16
C ASP A 345 21.00 -3.19 0.60
N GLY A 346 20.54 -3.36 1.85
CA GLY A 346 19.43 -2.59 2.41
C GLY A 346 18.05 -3.21 2.20
N SER A 347 17.92 -4.30 1.43
CA SER A 347 16.69 -5.10 1.31
C SER A 347 16.83 -6.45 2.02
N ARG A 348 15.77 -6.87 2.72
CA ARG A 348 15.74 -8.19 3.38
C ARG A 348 15.25 -9.29 2.46
N TYR A 349 14.31 -8.96 1.56
CA TYR A 349 13.60 -9.91 0.71
C TYR A 349 13.61 -9.40 -0.72
N ASN A 350 13.84 -10.31 -1.66
CA ASN A 350 13.84 -10.02 -3.07
C ASN A 350 12.49 -10.39 -3.68
N TYR A 351 11.77 -9.41 -4.23
CA TYR A 351 10.47 -9.60 -4.91
C TYR A 351 10.60 -9.90 -6.41
N SER A 352 11.82 -9.98 -6.97
CA SER A 352 12.02 -10.27 -8.39
C SER A 352 11.58 -11.68 -8.77
N SER A 353 10.70 -11.82 -9.77
CA SER A 353 10.28 -13.13 -10.27
C SER A 353 9.98 -13.08 -11.76
N PRO A 354 10.48 -14.04 -12.57
CA PRO A 354 10.13 -14.12 -14.00
C PRO A 354 8.62 -14.25 -14.27
N ALA A 355 7.84 -14.69 -13.27
CA ALA A 355 6.39 -14.83 -13.39
C ALA A 355 5.63 -13.50 -13.19
N THR A 356 6.27 -12.49 -12.60
CA THR A 356 5.66 -11.17 -12.34
C THR A 356 6.39 -10.03 -13.04
N GLU A 357 7.61 -10.29 -13.54
CA GLU A 357 8.37 -9.36 -14.36
C GLU A 357 7.60 -8.97 -15.63
N GLY A 358 7.62 -7.68 -15.97
CA GLY A 358 6.89 -7.15 -17.12
C GLY A 358 5.40 -6.96 -16.87
N TRP A 359 4.94 -7.00 -15.61
CA TRP A 359 3.62 -6.50 -15.25
C TRP A 359 3.49 -5.04 -15.67
N ALA A 360 2.43 -4.71 -16.40
CA ALA A 360 2.18 -3.35 -16.90
C ALA A 360 1.01 -2.67 -16.18
N GLY A 361 0.06 -3.43 -15.63
CA GLY A 361 -1.13 -2.90 -14.98
C GLY A 361 -2.14 -4.01 -14.73
N ASP A 362 -3.03 -3.84 -13.74
CA ASP A 362 -4.14 -4.74 -13.53
C ASP A 362 -5.38 -4.03 -12.96
N SER A 363 -6.53 -4.65 -13.18
CA SER A 363 -7.80 -4.24 -12.61
C SER A 363 -8.59 -5.46 -12.19
N LEU A 364 -9.04 -5.47 -10.94
CA LEU A 364 -9.87 -6.49 -10.34
C LEU A 364 -11.24 -5.89 -10.01
N ARG A 365 -12.30 -6.54 -10.47
CA ARG A 365 -13.68 -6.18 -10.19
C ARG A 365 -14.39 -7.30 -9.46
N VAL A 366 -15.11 -6.94 -8.41
CA VAL A 366 -15.93 -7.86 -7.61
C VAL A 366 -17.40 -7.73 -7.98
N TYR A 367 -18.06 -8.87 -8.06
CA TYR A 367 -19.48 -9.04 -8.31
C TYR A 367 -20.15 -9.66 -7.09
N ARG A 368 -21.42 -9.33 -6.88
CA ARG A 368 -22.30 -9.97 -5.91
C ARG A 368 -23.48 -10.60 -6.63
N ASN A 369 -23.93 -11.75 -6.12
CA ASN A 369 -25.15 -12.35 -6.61
C ASN A 369 -26.37 -11.54 -6.13
N GLY A 370 -27.36 -11.34 -7.01
CA GLY A 370 -28.55 -10.52 -6.74
C GLY A 370 -29.45 -11.09 -5.64
N ASP A 371 -29.50 -12.41 -5.50
CA ASP A 371 -30.38 -13.11 -4.56
C ASP A 371 -29.67 -13.43 -3.23
N GLU A 372 -28.34 -13.46 -3.23
CA GLU A 372 -27.52 -13.79 -2.06
C GLU A 372 -26.33 -12.84 -1.90
N THR A 373 -26.48 -11.85 -1.02
CA THR A 373 -25.49 -10.77 -0.83
C THR A 373 -24.11 -11.24 -0.35
N ASN A 374 -24.01 -12.46 0.17
CA ASN A 374 -22.78 -13.05 0.66
C ASN A 374 -22.07 -13.93 -0.38
N ARG A 375 -22.67 -14.12 -1.57
CA ARG A 375 -22.04 -14.85 -2.68
C ARG A 375 -21.35 -13.86 -3.60
N THR A 376 -20.02 -13.93 -3.62
CA THR A 376 -19.15 -13.08 -4.42
C THR A 376 -18.53 -13.85 -5.59
N ALA A 377 -18.17 -13.09 -6.62
CA ALA A 377 -17.40 -13.53 -7.76
C ALA A 377 -16.46 -12.39 -8.18
N HIS A 378 -15.47 -12.67 -9.04
CA HIS A 378 -14.57 -11.64 -9.53
C HIS A 378 -14.17 -11.84 -10.98
N VAL A 379 -13.80 -10.73 -11.61
CA VAL A 379 -13.07 -10.69 -12.88
C VAL A 379 -11.80 -9.90 -12.62
N TRP A 380 -10.65 -10.49 -12.93
CA TRP A 380 -9.35 -9.89 -12.78
C TRP A 380 -8.63 -9.90 -14.12
N ARG A 381 -8.32 -8.71 -14.63
CA ARG A 381 -7.64 -8.54 -15.91
C ARG A 381 -6.27 -7.91 -15.66
N LEU A 382 -5.24 -8.53 -16.22
CA LEU A 382 -3.84 -8.13 -16.06
C LEU A 382 -3.22 -7.88 -17.44
N ALA A 383 -2.55 -6.75 -17.59
CA ALA A 383 -1.80 -6.37 -18.77
C ALA A 383 -0.30 -6.52 -18.52
N TRP A 384 0.41 -6.94 -19.57
CA TRP A 384 1.84 -7.24 -19.53
C TRP A 384 2.57 -6.50 -20.65
N GLU A 385 3.86 -6.24 -20.46
CA GLU A 385 4.71 -5.59 -21.47
C GLU A 385 4.84 -6.44 -22.74
N ARG A 386 4.83 -7.78 -22.60
CA ARG A 386 4.95 -8.72 -23.72
C ARG A 386 4.02 -9.93 -23.57
N PRO A 387 3.59 -10.55 -24.69
CA PRO A 387 2.84 -11.81 -24.67
C PRO A 387 3.53 -12.97 -23.93
N ALA A 388 4.87 -12.97 -23.91
CA ALA A 388 5.63 -13.98 -23.18
C ALA A 388 5.48 -13.84 -21.65
N ASP A 389 5.41 -12.60 -21.15
CA ASP A 389 5.26 -12.31 -19.73
C ASP A 389 3.84 -12.69 -19.26
N ALA A 390 2.81 -12.36 -20.06
CA ALA A 390 1.44 -12.81 -19.84
C ALA A 390 1.32 -14.35 -19.78
N THR A 391 2.03 -15.05 -20.67
CA THR A 391 2.05 -16.52 -20.66
C THR A 391 2.74 -17.07 -19.42
N ALA A 392 3.89 -16.49 -19.03
CA ALA A 392 4.62 -16.89 -17.83
C ALA A 392 3.78 -16.74 -16.56
N PHE A 393 3.05 -15.63 -16.41
CA PHE A 393 2.14 -15.43 -15.30
C PHE A 393 0.96 -16.41 -15.32
N ALA A 394 0.33 -16.62 -16.49
CA ALA A 394 -0.79 -17.54 -16.60
C ALA A 394 -0.40 -18.98 -16.22
N ASP A 395 0.79 -19.43 -16.60
CA ASP A 395 1.32 -20.73 -16.22
C ASP A 395 1.63 -20.80 -14.71
N ALA A 396 2.19 -19.73 -14.13
CA ALA A 396 2.38 -19.61 -12.69
C ALA A 396 1.04 -19.64 -11.93
N TYR A 397 0.01 -18.97 -12.42
CA TYR A 397 -1.33 -18.96 -11.82
C TYR A 397 -2.03 -20.31 -11.92
N ARG A 398 -1.92 -21.01 -13.05
CA ARG A 398 -2.43 -22.40 -13.18
C ARG A 398 -1.73 -23.34 -12.20
N ARG A 399 -0.42 -23.15 -12.00
CA ARG A 399 0.33 -23.91 -10.99
C ARG A 399 -0.16 -23.59 -9.58
N LEU A 400 -0.42 -22.32 -9.27
CA LEU A 400 -1.04 -21.91 -8.00
C LEU A 400 -2.37 -22.65 -7.78
N LEU A 401 -3.25 -22.67 -8.78
CA LEU A 401 -4.52 -23.40 -8.70
C LEU A 401 -4.30 -24.89 -8.42
N SER A 402 -3.35 -25.51 -9.11
CA SER A 402 -2.99 -26.92 -8.88
C SER A 402 -2.45 -27.16 -7.47
N ASN A 403 -1.61 -26.27 -6.93
CA ASN A 403 -1.12 -26.35 -5.56
C ASN A 403 -2.24 -26.22 -4.52
N LYS A 404 -3.37 -25.59 -4.89
CA LYS A 404 -4.60 -25.49 -4.08
C LYS A 404 -5.60 -26.62 -4.34
N GLY A 405 -5.19 -27.67 -5.04
CA GLY A 405 -6.03 -28.84 -5.31
C GLY A 405 -7.08 -28.62 -6.40
N ALA A 406 -6.93 -27.60 -7.24
CA ALA A 406 -7.83 -27.39 -8.37
C ALA A 406 -7.68 -28.49 -9.42
N GLU A 407 -8.79 -29.03 -9.89
CA GLU A 407 -8.86 -30.00 -10.99
C GLU A 407 -9.37 -29.33 -12.26
N PRO A 408 -8.80 -29.61 -13.45
CA PRO A 408 -9.32 -29.10 -14.71
C PRO A 408 -10.70 -29.69 -15.02
N VAL A 409 -11.61 -28.85 -15.54
CA VAL A 409 -12.98 -29.23 -15.89
C VAL A 409 -13.12 -29.21 -17.41
N GLU A 410 -12.58 -30.24 -18.08
CA GLU A 410 -12.52 -30.36 -19.54
C GLU A 410 -13.89 -30.15 -20.24
N SER A 411 -14.97 -30.58 -19.60
CA SER A 411 -16.33 -30.41 -20.14
C SER A 411 -16.82 -28.96 -20.19
N ALA A 412 -16.18 -28.05 -19.45
CA ALA A 412 -16.50 -26.63 -19.40
C ALA A 412 -15.57 -25.77 -20.29
N GLY A 413 -14.62 -26.40 -20.99
CA GLY A 413 -13.68 -25.75 -21.90
C GLY A 413 -12.27 -25.59 -21.32
N ASP A 414 -11.33 -25.26 -22.21
CA ASP A 414 -9.92 -25.09 -21.85
C ASP A 414 -9.72 -23.98 -20.81
N GLY A 415 -8.83 -24.21 -19.85
CA GLY A 415 -8.47 -23.23 -18.83
C GLY A 415 -9.51 -23.04 -17.71
N VAL A 416 -10.50 -23.94 -17.60
CA VAL A 416 -11.45 -23.98 -16.48
C VAL A 416 -10.98 -24.99 -15.43
N TYR A 417 -10.96 -24.55 -14.17
CA TYR A 417 -10.52 -25.33 -13.02
C TYR A 417 -11.57 -25.24 -11.91
N ARG A 418 -11.66 -26.29 -11.08
CA ARG A 418 -12.50 -26.30 -9.88
C ARG A 418 -11.69 -26.76 -8.68
N ILE A 419 -11.71 -25.96 -7.61
CA ILE A 419 -11.26 -26.37 -6.29
C ILE A 419 -12.46 -27.05 -5.59
N PRO A 420 -12.32 -28.29 -5.09
CA PRO A 420 -13.39 -29.04 -4.44
C PRO A 420 -14.00 -28.32 -3.23
N ASP A 421 -15.25 -28.64 -2.93
CA ASP A 421 -15.97 -28.08 -1.78
C ASP A 421 -15.29 -28.50 -0.46
N GLY A 422 -15.18 -27.55 0.47
CA GLY A 422 -14.54 -27.75 1.78
C GLY A 422 -13.05 -27.42 1.81
N GLU A 423 -12.46 -27.05 0.68
CA GLU A 423 -11.12 -26.46 0.61
C GLU A 423 -11.17 -24.94 0.85
N PRO A 424 -10.11 -24.31 1.40
CA PRO A 424 -10.14 -22.89 1.77
C PRO A 424 -10.49 -21.92 0.61
N PHE A 425 -10.08 -22.27 -0.60
CA PHE A 425 -10.34 -21.49 -1.82
C PHE A 425 -11.37 -22.15 -2.74
N THR A 426 -12.33 -22.91 -2.18
CA THR A 426 -13.43 -23.55 -2.92
C THR A 426 -14.02 -22.61 -3.97
N GLY A 427 -14.22 -23.12 -5.18
CA GLY A 427 -14.80 -22.36 -6.29
C GLY A 427 -14.37 -22.87 -7.66
N ALA A 428 -14.89 -22.22 -8.70
CA ALA A 428 -14.47 -22.43 -10.08
C ALA A 428 -13.70 -21.21 -10.59
N TYR A 429 -12.70 -21.46 -11.43
CA TYR A 429 -11.79 -20.44 -11.96
C TYR A 429 -11.58 -20.66 -13.45
N ARG A 430 -11.60 -19.60 -14.24
CA ARG A 430 -11.25 -19.62 -15.67
C ARG A 430 -10.07 -18.70 -15.93
N VAL A 431 -9.00 -19.22 -16.53
CA VAL A 431 -7.77 -18.48 -16.84
C VAL A 431 -7.56 -18.43 -18.35
N THR A 432 -7.70 -17.23 -18.92
CA THR A 432 -7.59 -16.99 -20.38
C THR A 432 -6.41 -16.08 -20.67
N VAL A 433 -5.66 -16.38 -21.75
CA VAL A 433 -4.57 -15.53 -22.23
C VAL A 433 -4.91 -15.03 -23.64
N ALA A 434 -4.83 -13.72 -23.85
CA ALA A 434 -5.07 -13.09 -25.14
C ALA A 434 -3.98 -12.05 -25.42
N GLY A 435 -2.98 -12.42 -26.24
CA GLY A 435 -1.84 -11.55 -26.51
C GLY A 435 -1.02 -11.31 -25.25
N ASP A 436 -0.96 -10.05 -24.82
CA ASP A 436 -0.28 -9.54 -23.63
C ASP A 436 -1.22 -9.39 -22.41
N THR A 437 -2.43 -9.94 -22.48
CA THR A 437 -3.42 -9.85 -21.40
C THR A 437 -3.72 -11.22 -20.81
N VAL A 438 -3.86 -11.29 -19.49
CA VAL A 438 -4.43 -12.43 -18.76
C VAL A 438 -5.76 -12.02 -18.15
N GLU A 439 -6.80 -12.84 -18.31
CA GLU A 439 -8.10 -12.67 -17.66
C GLU A 439 -8.39 -13.89 -16.77
N ILE A 440 -8.67 -13.62 -15.51
CA ILE A 440 -9.04 -14.61 -14.50
C ILE A 440 -10.45 -14.30 -14.03
N VAL A 441 -11.34 -15.30 -14.13
CA VAL A 441 -12.72 -15.19 -13.63
C VAL A 441 -12.89 -16.23 -12.54
N GLY A 442 -13.30 -15.80 -11.34
CA GLY A 442 -13.63 -16.68 -10.23
C GLY A 442 -15.11 -16.60 -9.89
N ALA A 443 -15.75 -17.76 -9.73
CA ALA A 443 -17.15 -17.89 -9.36
C ALA A 443 -17.35 -19.07 -8.39
N PRO A 444 -18.48 -19.15 -7.66
CA PRO A 444 -18.72 -20.26 -6.75
C PRO A 444 -18.83 -21.61 -7.46
N THR A 445 -19.42 -21.65 -8.67
CA THR A 445 -19.58 -22.87 -9.46
C THR A 445 -19.12 -22.69 -10.91
N VAL A 446 -18.91 -23.81 -11.61
CA VAL A 446 -18.44 -23.83 -13.00
C VAL A 446 -19.44 -23.16 -13.95
N ASP A 447 -20.74 -23.42 -13.76
CA ASP A 447 -21.79 -22.87 -14.62
C ASP A 447 -21.87 -21.34 -14.48
N GLU A 448 -21.62 -20.82 -13.27
CA GLU A 448 -21.66 -19.38 -12.98
C GLU A 448 -20.48 -18.60 -13.57
N LEU A 449 -19.41 -19.25 -14.05
CA LEU A 449 -18.30 -18.56 -14.71
C LEU A 449 -18.74 -17.82 -15.99
N ALA A 450 -19.74 -18.33 -16.70
CA ALA A 450 -20.30 -17.67 -17.87
C ALA A 450 -21.29 -16.56 -17.48
N ASP A 451 -21.99 -16.73 -16.36
CA ASP A 451 -22.93 -15.75 -15.81
C ASP A 451 -22.21 -14.54 -15.21
N VAL A 452 -21.02 -14.71 -14.63
CA VAL A 452 -20.19 -13.60 -14.15
C VAL A 452 -19.52 -12.87 -15.32
N HIS A 453 -19.07 -13.62 -16.33
CA HIS A 453 -18.35 -13.04 -17.46
C HIS A 453 -18.45 -13.91 -18.71
N ALA A 454 -19.27 -13.52 -19.68
CA ALA A 454 -19.43 -14.29 -20.91
C ALA A 454 -18.16 -14.25 -21.80
N THR A 455 -17.77 -15.41 -22.37
CA THR A 455 -16.55 -15.53 -23.22
C THR A 455 -16.66 -14.76 -24.55
N THR A 456 -17.89 -14.60 -25.07
CA THR A 456 -18.21 -13.75 -26.22
C THR A 456 -19.05 -12.58 -25.70
N PRO A 457 -18.83 -11.33 -26.17
CA PRO A 457 -19.73 -10.24 -25.82
C PRO A 457 -21.17 -10.63 -26.17
N SER A 458 -22.07 -10.54 -25.19
CA SER A 458 -23.50 -10.75 -25.42
C SER A 458 -23.96 -9.83 -26.56
N PRO A 459 -24.76 -10.32 -27.53
CA PRO A 459 -25.42 -9.43 -28.47
C PRO A 459 -26.28 -8.47 -27.64
N SER A 460 -25.95 -7.19 -27.77
CA SER A 460 -26.29 -6.12 -26.83
C SER A 460 -27.79 -5.93 -26.65
N LEU A 461 -28.20 -5.43 -25.47
CA LEU A 461 -29.19 -4.36 -25.48
C LEU A 461 -28.52 -3.18 -26.16
N GLU A 462 -28.99 -2.81 -27.35
CA GLU A 462 -28.51 -1.65 -28.10
C GLU A 462 -28.49 -0.40 -27.18
N PRO A 463 -27.43 0.43 -27.24
CA PRO A 463 -27.53 1.77 -26.69
C PRO A 463 -28.66 2.48 -27.42
N ALA A 464 -29.60 3.04 -26.67
CA ALA A 464 -30.67 3.87 -27.24
C ALA A 464 -30.04 4.93 -28.16
N PRO A 465 -30.61 5.18 -29.36
CA PRO A 465 -30.02 6.10 -30.32
C PRO A 465 -29.87 7.48 -29.67
N VAL A 466 -28.64 8.01 -29.75
CA VAL A 466 -28.31 9.37 -29.34
C VAL A 466 -29.28 10.32 -30.02
N ARG A 467 -30.18 10.93 -29.26
CA ARG A 467 -30.99 12.05 -29.76
C ARG A 467 -30.03 13.22 -29.96
N GLU A 468 -29.81 13.60 -31.21
CA GLU A 468 -29.16 14.86 -31.55
C GLU A 468 -29.87 16.02 -30.82
N PRO A 469 -29.12 17.00 -30.28
CA PRO A 469 -29.73 18.19 -29.70
C PRO A 469 -30.46 18.97 -30.79
N ALA A 470 -31.77 19.19 -30.59
CA ALA A 470 -32.57 20.03 -31.46
C ALA A 470 -31.92 21.42 -31.55
N ALA A 471 -31.57 21.85 -32.76
CA ALA A 471 -31.08 23.18 -33.03
C ALA A 471 -32.09 24.23 -32.53
N THR A 472 -31.70 24.98 -31.50
CA THR A 472 -32.46 26.13 -31.00
C THR A 472 -32.40 27.24 -32.05
N VAL A 473 -33.40 27.30 -32.92
CA VAL A 473 -33.65 28.45 -33.78
C VAL A 473 -34.13 29.57 -32.86
N SER A 474 -33.25 30.54 -32.59
CA SER A 474 -33.59 31.78 -31.91
C SER A 474 -34.41 32.67 -32.85
N THR A 475 -35.73 32.58 -32.78
CA THR A 475 -36.64 33.58 -33.34
C THR A 475 -36.94 34.64 -32.28
N LEU A 476 -36.29 35.81 -32.40
CA LEU A 476 -36.66 37.00 -31.65
C LEU A 476 -38.03 37.53 -32.14
N PRO A 477 -38.98 37.85 -31.25
CA PRO A 477 -40.24 38.46 -31.64
C PRO A 477 -40.07 39.97 -31.84
N THR A 478 -40.37 40.43 -33.06
CA THR A 478 -40.67 41.84 -33.36
C THR A 478 -42.01 42.21 -32.75
N ASP A 479 -42.00 43.05 -31.72
CA ASP A 479 -43.18 43.80 -31.29
C ASP A 479 -42.91 45.30 -31.49
N SER A 480 -43.70 45.92 -32.36
CA SER A 480 -43.80 47.37 -32.55
C SER A 480 -45.20 47.80 -32.15
N PRO A 481 -45.37 48.78 -31.25
CA PRO A 481 -46.55 49.62 -31.22
C PRO A 481 -46.28 50.92 -31.99
N ALA A 482 -47.20 51.23 -32.89
CA ALA A 482 -47.29 52.48 -33.60
C ALA A 482 -47.45 53.68 -32.65
N ALA A 483 -46.82 54.82 -32.96
CA ALA A 483 -47.52 56.04 -33.34
C ALA A 483 -46.59 57.25 -33.57
N SER A 484 -46.79 57.88 -34.73
CA SER A 484 -46.83 59.33 -34.97
C SER A 484 -45.59 60.22 -34.79
N ARG A 485 -45.16 60.74 -35.96
CA ARG A 485 -44.97 62.16 -36.30
C ARG A 485 -43.75 62.92 -35.77
N SER A 486 -42.92 63.27 -36.76
CA SER A 486 -42.49 64.63 -37.12
C SER A 486 -41.26 65.23 -36.41
N SER A 487 -40.23 65.43 -37.23
CA SER A 487 -39.37 66.62 -37.36
C SER A 487 -38.61 67.12 -36.12
N ALA A 488 -37.28 67.13 -36.16
CA ALA A 488 -36.47 68.24 -36.70
C ALA A 488 -35.01 68.13 -36.24
N ASP A 489 -34.11 68.34 -37.19
CA ASP A 489 -32.81 69.02 -37.15
C ASP A 489 -31.90 68.97 -35.90
N GLY A 490 -30.65 68.63 -36.17
CA GLY A 490 -29.50 68.89 -35.30
C GLY A 490 -28.35 67.94 -35.54
#